data_AF-A0A2A5CX45-F1
#
_entry.id   AF-A0A2A5CX45-F1
#
_cell.length_a   1.000
_cell.length_b   1.000
_cell.length_c   1.000
_cell.angle_alpha   90.00
_cell.angle_beta   90.00
_cell.angle_gamma   90.00
#
_symmetry.space_group_name_H-M   'P 1'
#
loop_
_entity.id
_entity.type
_entity.pdbx_description
1 polymer ?
#
loop_
_entity_poly.entity_id
_entity_poly.type
_entity_poly.pdbx_seq_one_letter_code
_entity_poly.pdbx_strand_id
1 'polypeptide(L)'
;MQFTFSICSDSEKDQALMIDYIIHHQKSNGKTSPKVFKWRKANLSPKEMLTQSKNHHIKKITTRVYYAGVHSLEIMVNGVSMAKADFQLLIPKHAS
;
A
#
# COMPACT_ATOMS: atom_id res chain seq x y z
N MET A 1 -0.69 -8.04 6.25
CA MET A 1 -1.62 -6.90 6.25
C MET A 1 -2.50 -7.01 5.03
N GLN A 2 -3.81 -6.99 5.20
CA GLN A 2 -4.76 -6.90 4.09
C GLN A 2 -5.29 -5.47 4.00
N PHE A 3 -5.49 -4.99 2.78
CA PHE A 3 -6.14 -3.70 2.53
C PHE A 3 -6.97 -3.76 1.26
N THR A 4 -7.98 -2.90 1.19
CA THR A 4 -8.90 -2.75 0.07
C THR A 4 -9.14 -1.28 -0.19
N PHE A 5 -9.31 -0.91 -1.46
CA PHE A 5 -9.71 0.44 -1.87
C PHE A 5 -10.53 0.36 -3.14
N SER A 6 -11.21 1.46 -3.45
CA SER A 6 -12.01 1.64 -4.66
C SER A 6 -11.58 2.91 -5.38
N ILE A 7 -11.52 2.84 -6.71
CA ILE A 7 -11.32 4.00 -7.59
C ILE A 7 -12.61 4.19 -8.38
N CYS A 8 -13.15 5.40 -8.38
CA CYS A 8 -14.26 5.78 -9.25
C CYS A 8 -13.71 6.59 -10.43
N SER A 9 -14.21 6.32 -11.63
CA SER A 9 -13.91 7.13 -12.80
C SER A 9 -14.87 8.30 -12.89
N ASP A 10 -14.34 9.52 -12.89
CA ASP A 10 -15.10 10.70 -13.32
C ASP A 10 -14.92 11.00 -14.81
N SER A 11 -14.16 10.16 -15.52
CA SER A 11 -13.87 10.30 -16.95
C SER A 11 -15.07 9.92 -17.83
N GLU A 12 -15.08 10.43 -19.05
CA GLU A 12 -15.96 10.02 -20.14
C GLU A 12 -15.29 9.04 -21.11
N LYS A 13 -14.02 8.70 -20.87
CA LYS A 13 -13.21 7.78 -21.67
C LYS A 13 -12.58 6.70 -20.82
N ASP A 14 -12.31 5.54 -21.42
CA ASP A 14 -11.53 4.46 -20.80
C ASP A 14 -10.17 4.96 -20.31
N GLN A 15 -9.77 4.50 -19.13
CA GLN A 15 -8.53 4.88 -18.48
C GLN A 15 -7.66 3.64 -18.23
N ALA A 16 -6.44 3.66 -18.78
CA ALA A 16 -5.42 2.70 -18.40
C ALA A 16 -4.80 3.13 -17.06
N LEU A 17 -4.88 2.27 -16.06
CA LEU A 17 -4.37 2.48 -14.71
C LEU A 17 -3.16 1.58 -14.46
N MET A 18 -2.07 2.18 -14.00
CA MET A 18 -0.97 1.50 -13.34
C MET A 18 -1.09 1.73 -11.83
N ILE A 19 -1.47 0.68 -11.12
CA ILE A 19 -1.72 0.71 -9.68
C ILE A 19 -0.49 0.12 -8.99
N ASP A 20 0.12 0.93 -8.13
CA ASP A 20 1.19 0.55 -7.23
C ASP A 20 0.76 0.88 -5.79
N TYR A 21 1.51 0.39 -4.80
CA TYR A 21 1.37 0.84 -3.42
C TYR A 21 2.73 1.03 -2.76
N ILE A 22 2.79 1.93 -1.79
CA ILE A 22 3.99 2.22 -1.01
C ILE A 22 3.72 1.84 0.43
N ILE A 23 4.67 1.12 1.04
CA ILE A 23 4.71 1.00 2.50
C ILE A 23 5.81 1.92 3.01
N HIS A 24 5.42 2.88 3.84
CA HIS A 24 6.32 3.76 4.59
C HIS A 24 6.73 3.02 5.85
N HIS A 25 7.84 2.30 5.77
CA HIS A 25 8.29 1.45 6.87
C HIS A 25 8.96 2.27 7.96
N GLN A 26 8.55 2.09 9.21
CA GLN A 26 9.26 2.65 10.34
C GLN A 26 10.69 2.10 10.44
N LYS A 27 11.62 2.97 10.81
CA LYS A 27 13.04 2.69 11.10
C LYS A 27 13.29 2.69 12.61
N SER A 28 14.49 2.29 13.02
CA SER A 28 14.93 2.30 14.42
C SER A 28 14.77 3.66 15.12
N ASN A 29 14.89 4.77 14.38
CA ASN A 29 14.76 6.13 14.90
C ASN A 29 13.32 6.68 14.86
N GLY A 30 12.32 5.81 14.64
CA GLY A 30 10.91 6.18 14.61
C GLY A 30 10.45 6.86 13.32
N LYS A 31 11.36 7.35 12.46
CA LYS A 31 11.01 7.91 11.13
C LYS A 31 10.63 6.79 10.16
N THR A 32 9.88 7.12 9.12
CA THR A 32 9.53 6.16 8.06
C THR A 32 10.40 6.29 6.82
N SER A 33 10.47 5.23 6.00
CA SER A 33 11.05 5.27 4.66
C SER A 33 10.16 4.53 3.64
N PRO A 34 9.98 5.08 2.43
CA PRO A 34 9.09 4.49 1.44
C PRO A 34 9.71 3.23 0.83
N LYS A 35 8.88 2.20 0.63
CA LYS A 35 9.16 1.08 -0.27
C LYS A 35 8.00 0.95 -1.24
N VAL A 36 8.28 1.20 -2.52
CA VAL A 36 7.30 1.00 -3.60
C VAL A 36 7.19 -0.49 -3.93
N PHE A 37 5.96 -0.96 -4.06
CA PHE A 37 5.63 -2.30 -4.51
C PHE A 37 4.81 -2.19 -5.79
N LYS A 38 5.36 -2.77 -6.87
CA LYS A 38 4.63 -2.91 -8.12
C LYS A 38 3.47 -3.87 -7.93
N TRP A 39 2.29 -3.51 -8.45
CA TRP A 39 1.12 -4.35 -8.28
C TRP A 39 0.46 -4.76 -9.58
N ARG A 40 -0.32 -3.89 -10.24
CA ARG A 40 -1.07 -4.32 -11.42
C ARG A 40 -1.40 -3.18 -12.37
N LYS A 41 -1.64 -3.56 -13.62
CA LYS A 41 -2.38 -2.73 -14.58
C LYS A 41 -3.86 -3.08 -14.52
N ALA A 42 -4.72 -2.12 -14.85
CA ALA A 42 -6.16 -2.29 -15.01
C ALA A 42 -6.66 -1.29 -16.05
N ASN A 43 -7.78 -1.61 -16.70
CA ASN A 43 -8.56 -0.64 -17.46
C ASN A 43 -9.79 -0.30 -16.62
N LEU A 44 -10.14 0.98 -16.58
CA LEU A 44 -11.33 1.48 -15.91
C LEU A 44 -12.18 2.24 -16.92
N SER A 45 -13.40 1.76 -17.15
CA SER A 45 -14.34 2.37 -18.09
C SER A 45 -14.91 3.69 -17.51
N PRO A 46 -15.48 4.55 -18.36
CA PRO A 46 -16.13 5.78 -17.93
C PRO A 46 -17.16 5.54 -16.84
N LYS A 47 -17.17 6.38 -15.81
CA LYS A 47 -18.18 6.37 -14.73
C LYS A 47 -18.26 5.06 -13.93
N GLU A 48 -17.33 4.13 -14.12
CA GLU A 48 -17.28 2.87 -13.38
C GLU A 48 -16.44 2.97 -12.10
N MET A 49 -16.63 1.97 -11.24
CA MET A 49 -15.84 1.78 -10.03
C MET A 49 -15.03 0.49 -10.11
N LEU A 50 -13.74 0.59 -9.79
CA LEU A 50 -12.85 -0.55 -9.63
C LEU A 50 -12.51 -0.74 -8.15
N THR A 51 -12.87 -1.88 -7.59
CA THR A 51 -12.47 -2.29 -6.24
C THR A 51 -11.31 -3.27 -6.29
N GLN A 52 -10.28 -3.06 -5.47
CA GLN A 52 -9.08 -3.88 -5.41
C GLN A 52 -8.73 -4.26 -3.98
N SER A 53 -8.34 -5.51 -3.78
CA SER A 53 -7.89 -6.05 -2.49
C SER A 53 -6.48 -6.62 -2.62
N LYS A 54 -5.64 -6.36 -1.62
CA LYS A 54 -4.26 -6.87 -1.56
C LYS A 54 -3.97 -7.46 -0.20
N ASN A 55 -3.32 -8.62 -0.21
CA ASN A 55 -2.61 -9.14 0.95
C ASN A 55 -1.11 -8.84 0.79
N HIS A 56 -0.58 -7.96 1.64
CA HIS A 56 0.84 -7.69 1.79
C HIS A 56 1.41 -8.54 2.93
N HIS A 57 2.27 -9.49 2.59
CA HIS A 57 2.90 -10.38 3.57
C HIS A 57 3.99 -9.66 4.35
N ILE A 58 3.69 -9.33 5.62
CA ILE A 58 4.68 -8.87 6.59
C ILE A 58 5.28 -10.12 7.24
N LYS A 59 6.38 -10.63 6.68
CA LYS A 59 7.10 -11.79 7.22
C LYS A 59 8.53 -11.39 7.54
N LYS A 60 9.10 -11.93 8.61
CA LYS A 60 10.52 -11.77 8.93
C LYS A 60 11.33 -12.35 7.77
N ILE A 61 12.01 -11.50 7.02
CA ILE A 61 12.97 -11.89 5.99
C ILE A 61 14.36 -11.48 6.46
N THR A 62 15.38 -12.25 6.08
CA THR A 62 16.76 -12.10 6.56
C THR A 62 17.37 -10.74 6.27
N THR A 63 16.81 -10.01 5.29
CA THR A 63 17.36 -8.74 4.79
C THR A 63 16.64 -7.49 5.32
N ARG A 64 15.57 -7.63 6.12
CA ARG A 64 14.84 -6.46 6.64
C ARG A 64 14.36 -6.64 8.06
N VAL A 65 14.88 -5.81 8.96
CA VAL A 65 14.35 -5.66 10.32
C VAL A 65 13.05 -4.86 10.24
N TYR A 66 11.98 -5.43 10.77
CA TYR A 66 10.74 -4.69 11.03
C TYR A 66 10.84 -4.04 12.40
N TYR A 67 10.42 -2.79 12.49
CA TYR A 67 10.28 -2.05 13.75
C TYR A 67 8.80 -1.93 14.09
N ALA A 68 8.45 -2.21 15.34
CA ALA A 68 7.11 -2.00 15.85
C ALA A 68 6.82 -0.50 15.98
N GLY A 69 5.58 -0.11 15.75
CA GLY A 69 5.13 1.29 15.76
C GLY A 69 4.32 1.65 14.51
N VAL A 70 4.24 2.94 14.19
CA VAL A 70 3.39 3.47 13.10
C VAL A 70 4.11 3.38 11.76
N HIS A 71 3.43 2.77 10.79
CA HIS A 71 3.79 2.71 9.37
C HIS A 71 2.65 3.34 8.56
N SER A 72 2.87 3.61 7.28
CA SER A 72 1.79 4.06 6.39
C SER A 72 1.71 3.21 5.12
N LEU A 73 0.49 2.95 4.67
CA LEU A 73 0.17 2.48 3.33
C LEU A 73 -0.23 3.68 2.47
N GLU A 74 0.30 3.76 1.25
CA GLU A 74 -0.08 4.77 0.27
C GLU A 74 -0.41 4.09 -1.07
N ILE A 75 -1.50 4.50 -1.70
CA ILE A 75 -1.98 3.99 -2.99
C ILE A 75 -1.54 4.96 -4.08
N MET A 76 -0.87 4.42 -5.10
CA MET A 76 -0.36 5.18 -6.23
C MET A 76 -1.07 4.73 -7.50
N VAL A 77 -1.59 5.69 -8.27
CA VAL A 77 -2.21 5.42 -9.57
C VAL A 77 -1.51 6.28 -10.62
N ASN A 78 -0.94 5.64 -11.65
CA ASN A 78 -0.15 6.32 -12.69
C ASN A 78 0.97 7.22 -12.13
N GLY A 79 1.55 6.82 -11.00
CA GLY A 79 2.63 7.56 -10.32
C GLY A 79 2.15 8.69 -9.40
N VAL A 80 0.85 8.93 -9.29
CA VAL A 80 0.24 9.97 -8.43
C VAL A 80 -0.31 9.34 -7.14
N SER A 81 -0.08 10.01 -6.01
CA SER A 81 -0.63 9.60 -4.71
C SER A 81 -2.12 9.88 -4.65
N MET A 82 -2.91 8.83 -4.40
CA MET A 82 -4.37 8.91 -4.38
C MET A 82 -4.95 8.80 -2.97
N ALA A 83 -4.30 8.03 -2.09
CA ALA A 83 -4.76 7.82 -0.72
C ALA A 83 -3.60 7.37 0.16
N LYS A 84 -3.65 7.73 1.45
CA LYS A 84 -2.69 7.29 2.46
C LYS A 84 -3.40 6.98 3.77
N ALA A 85 -3.00 5.89 4.42
CA ALA A 85 -3.53 5.47 5.71
C ALA A 85 -2.41 4.92 6.59
N ASP A 86 -2.46 5.27 7.88
CA ASP A 86 -1.52 4.76 8.86
C ASP A 86 -1.98 3.43 9.44
N PHE A 87 -1.02 2.58 9.82
CA PHE A 87 -1.27 1.35 10.53
C PHE A 87 -0.18 1.08 11.56
N GLN A 88 -0.57 0.48 12.68
CA GLN A 88 0.35 0.05 13.72
C GLN A 88 0.87 -1.37 13.42
N LEU A 89 2.19 -1.53 13.30
CA LEU A 89 2.82 -2.84 13.29
C LEU A 89 3.15 -3.27 14.72
N LEU A 90 2.55 -4.39 15.15
CA LEU A 90 2.89 -5.07 16.38
C LEU A 90 3.88 -6.19 16.07
N ILE A 91 4.98 -6.25 16.83
CA ILE A 91 5.92 -7.37 16.79
C ILE A 91 5.72 -8.13 18.10
N PRO A 92 5.44 -9.45 18.05
CA PRO A 92 5.34 -10.25 19.25
C PRO A 92 6.64 -10.11 20.05
N LYS A 93 6.54 -9.75 21.33
CA LYS A 93 7.65 -9.97 22.26
C LYS A 93 7.83 -11.48 22.34
N HIS A 94 9.05 -11.98 22.21
CA HIS A 94 9.33 -13.39 22.45
C HIS A 94 8.77 -13.77 23.82
N ALA A 95 7.88 -14.77 23.88
CA ALA A 95 7.60 -15.46 25.12
C ALA A 95 8.93 -16.06 25.58
N SER A 96 9.35 -15.69 26.78
CA SER A 96 10.49 -16.30 27.47
C SER A 96 10.20 -17.76 27.75
#